data_AF-A0A8W8M490-F1
#
_entry.id   AF-A0A8W8M490-F1
#
_cell.length_a   1.000
_cell.length_b   1.000
_cell.length_c   1.000
_cell.angle_alpha   90.00
_cell.angle_beta   90.00
_cell.angle_gamma   90.00
#
_symmetry.space_group_name_H-M   'P 1'
#
loop_
_entity.id
_entity.type
_entity.pdbx_description
1 polymer ?
#
loop_
_entity_poly.entity_id
_entity_poly.type
_entity_poly.pdbx_seq_one_letter_code
_entity_poly.pdbx_strand_id
1 'polypeptide(L)'
;MAGVWFRVMPPEPVQNKPFSGNPGPKNMPPRNASPLQYFLLFFNLNLIREVVRQTNRYARTHIRNTFLSRFSRARKWVPLTINEMKGFLAVILNMGIVRKPTIPEYWNKSHDSQLSRWFMKMFSRNRFQLILKFFHLVDNKKIPNRNSPNYRPDSKIRPLIDHFNRVATYFYTPDRNICVDESLIGTRGRTAMLQYIPSKAAKFRVKFWVLAESTTGYVAHLKCYLGKKFTPTSNLLQGTEVVLRLLKNCNLLQKGYHVVCDSFFLQF
;
A
#
# COMPACT_ATOMS: atom_id res chain seq x y z
N MET A 1 -10.15 -43.37 0.35
CA MET A 1 -9.64 -42.43 1.37
C MET A 1 -8.31 -41.88 0.88
N ALA A 2 -8.28 -40.62 0.43
CA ALA A 2 -7.04 -40.00 -0.04
C ALA A 2 -6.21 -39.56 1.17
N GLY A 3 -5.07 -40.21 1.41
CA GLY A 3 -4.16 -39.87 2.49
C GLY A 3 -3.63 -38.45 2.34
N VAL A 4 -3.82 -37.63 3.38
CA VAL A 4 -3.20 -36.31 3.48
C VAL A 4 -1.72 -36.54 3.79
N TRP A 5 -0.86 -36.42 2.79
CA TRP A 5 0.59 -36.48 2.98
C TRP A 5 1.08 -35.14 3.53
N PHE A 6 1.42 -35.10 4.82
CA PHE A 6 2.25 -34.04 5.37
C PHE A 6 3.71 -34.40 5.09
N ARG A 7 4.37 -33.65 4.21
CA ARG A 7 5.82 -33.73 4.07
C ARG A 7 6.44 -33.10 5.31
N VAL A 8 6.67 -33.91 6.34
CA VAL A 8 7.41 -33.49 7.54
C VAL A 8 8.89 -33.53 7.17
N MET A 9 9.49 -32.37 6.94
CA MET A 9 10.94 -32.29 6.83
C MET A 9 11.55 -32.66 8.19
N PRO A 10 12.63 -33.45 8.24
CA PRO A 10 13.33 -33.72 9.49
C PRO A 10 13.70 -32.38 10.15
N PRO A 11 13.59 -32.25 11.49
CA PRO A 11 13.96 -31.01 12.15
C PRO A 11 15.42 -30.70 11.83
N GLU A 12 15.69 -29.50 11.31
CA GLU A 12 17.06 -29.03 11.18
C GLU A 12 17.74 -29.12 12.56
N PRO A 13 19.04 -29.49 12.63
CA PRO A 13 19.76 -29.46 13.88
C PRO A 13 19.60 -28.08 14.51
N VAL A 14 19.22 -28.03 15.78
CA VAL A 14 18.93 -26.79 16.50
C VAL A 14 20.17 -25.91 16.49
N GLN A 15 20.26 -25.01 15.51
CA GLN A 15 21.19 -23.90 15.59
C GLN A 15 20.64 -22.97 16.66
N ASN A 16 21.17 -23.11 17.87
CA ASN A 16 20.82 -22.28 19.02
C ASN A 16 21.41 -20.87 18.82
N LYS A 17 20.98 -20.16 17.77
CA LYS A 17 21.29 -18.75 17.56
C LYS A 17 20.35 -17.95 18.45
N PRO A 18 20.86 -17.30 19.51
CA PRO A 18 20.02 -16.50 20.38
C PRO A 18 19.35 -15.38 19.55
N PHE A 19 18.10 -15.09 19.88
CA PHE A 19 17.41 -13.95 19.30
C PHE A 19 18.10 -12.67 19.76
N SER A 20 18.51 -11.82 18.81
CA SER A 20 19.29 -10.60 19.07
C SER A 20 18.54 -9.32 18.68
N GLY A 21 17.24 -9.42 18.40
CA GLY A 21 16.39 -8.25 18.18
C GLY A 21 16.07 -7.53 19.49
N ASN A 22 15.73 -6.24 19.39
CA ASN A 22 15.11 -5.47 20.48
C ASN A 22 13.68 -5.08 20.05
N PRO A 23 12.68 -5.95 20.31
CA PRO A 23 11.33 -5.80 19.79
C PRO A 23 10.59 -4.60 20.36
N GLY A 24 9.57 -4.18 19.63
CA GLY A 24 8.60 -3.20 20.06
C GLY A 24 8.80 -1.82 19.44
N PRO A 25 8.00 -0.84 19.90
CA PRO A 25 7.98 0.48 19.32
C PRO A 25 9.26 1.28 19.64
N LYS A 26 9.75 2.03 18.65
CA LYS A 26 10.93 2.90 18.73
C LYS A 26 10.52 4.29 18.28
N ASN A 27 11.06 5.34 18.89
CA ASN A 27 10.80 6.73 18.49
C ASN A 27 9.30 7.11 18.45
N MET A 28 8.46 6.41 19.21
CA MET A 28 7.01 6.61 19.16
C MET A 28 6.56 7.78 20.04
N PRO A 29 5.42 8.42 19.72
CA PRO A 29 4.71 9.28 20.65
C PRO A 29 4.39 8.56 21.97
N PRO A 30 4.20 9.31 23.08
CA PRO A 30 3.73 8.76 24.35
C PRO A 30 2.48 7.89 24.18
N ARG A 31 2.29 6.86 25.03
CA ARG A 31 1.15 5.93 24.91
C ARG A 31 -0.23 6.60 24.98
N ASN A 32 -0.33 7.74 25.65
CA ASN A 32 -1.55 8.55 25.75
C ASN A 32 -1.70 9.58 24.63
N ALA A 33 -0.82 9.56 23.61
CA ALA A 33 -0.95 10.40 22.43
C ALA A 33 -2.24 10.08 21.67
N SER A 34 -2.76 11.10 20.98
CA SER A 34 -3.96 10.94 20.17
C SER A 34 -3.73 9.96 19.00
N PRO A 35 -4.77 9.23 18.55
CA PRO A 35 -4.68 8.40 17.34
C PRO A 35 -4.19 9.16 16.11
N LEU A 36 -4.48 10.47 16.02
CA LEU A 36 -3.99 11.33 14.95
C LEU A 36 -2.46 11.45 14.95
N GLN A 37 -1.81 11.53 16.11
CA GLN A 37 -0.35 11.59 16.20
C GLN A 37 0.29 10.31 15.67
N TYR A 38 -0.27 9.15 15.99
CA TYR A 38 0.17 7.87 15.43
C TYR A 38 -0.05 7.79 13.92
N PHE A 39 -1.20 8.24 13.42
CA PHE A 39 -1.47 8.30 11.98
C PHE A 39 -0.46 9.17 11.23
N LEU A 40 -0.09 10.31 11.81
CA LEU A 40 0.85 11.26 11.22
C LEU A 40 2.32 10.77 11.21
N LEU A 41 2.65 9.66 11.88
CA LEU A 41 3.94 8.99 11.69
C LEU A 41 4.06 8.43 10.26
N PHE A 42 2.98 7.82 9.77
CA PHE A 42 2.88 7.25 8.42
C PHE A 42 2.51 8.30 7.38
N PHE A 43 1.55 9.16 7.66
CA PHE A 43 1.17 10.28 6.80
C PHE A 43 1.79 11.59 7.26
N ASN A 44 3.12 11.60 7.36
CA ASN A 44 3.85 12.77 7.83
C ASN A 44 3.74 13.96 6.85
N LEU A 45 4.10 15.14 7.34
CA LEU A 45 3.94 16.38 6.61
C LEU A 45 4.74 16.42 5.29
N ASN A 46 5.90 15.75 5.24
CA ASN A 46 6.73 15.68 4.04
C ASN A 46 6.05 14.83 2.95
N LEU A 47 5.49 13.67 3.31
CA LEU A 47 4.68 12.88 2.39
C LEU A 47 3.50 13.70 1.88
N ILE A 48 2.71 14.31 2.78
CA ILE A 48 1.52 15.09 2.41
C ILE A 48 1.90 16.24 1.46
N ARG A 49 2.96 17.00 1.76
CA ARG A 49 3.46 18.07 0.89
C ARG A 49 3.82 17.55 -0.50
N GLU A 50 4.50 16.40 -0.57
CA GLU A 50 4.88 15.79 -1.84
C GLU A 50 3.66 15.34 -2.65
N VAL A 51 2.68 14.68 -2.02
CA VAL A 51 1.43 14.28 -2.69
C VAL A 51 0.67 15.50 -3.21
N VAL A 52 0.57 16.57 -2.41
CA VAL A 52 -0.03 17.85 -2.84
C VAL A 52 0.70 18.42 -4.05
N ARG A 53 2.02 18.46 -4.01
CA ARG A 53 2.86 18.97 -5.10
C ARG A 53 2.64 18.18 -6.39
N GLN A 54 2.62 16.85 -6.32
CA GLN A 54 2.46 15.99 -7.50
C GLN A 54 1.04 16.01 -8.05
N THR A 55 0.03 16.02 -7.18
CA THR A 55 -1.38 16.16 -7.56
C THR A 55 -1.62 17.49 -8.30
N ASN A 56 -1.11 18.60 -7.76
CA ASN A 56 -1.20 19.91 -8.41
C ASN A 56 -0.44 19.96 -9.74
N ARG A 57 0.77 19.38 -9.80
CA ARG A 57 1.57 19.30 -11.04
C ARG A 57 0.82 18.54 -12.13
N TYR A 58 0.24 17.39 -11.78
CA TYR A 58 -0.52 16.58 -12.73
C TYR A 58 -1.77 17.29 -13.20
N ALA A 59 -2.56 17.90 -12.31
CA ALA A 59 -3.76 18.64 -12.67
C ALA A 59 -3.45 19.76 -13.68
N ARG A 60 -2.41 20.59 -13.42
CA ARG A 60 -1.97 21.64 -14.34
C ARG A 60 -1.56 21.09 -15.71
N THR A 61 -0.78 20.00 -15.71
CA THR A 61 -0.31 19.35 -16.95
C THR A 61 -1.48 18.79 -17.76
N HIS A 62 -2.43 18.11 -17.09
CA HIS A 62 -3.62 17.56 -17.73
C HIS A 62 -4.50 18.65 -18.34
N ILE A 63 -4.76 19.73 -17.60
CA ILE A 63 -5.60 20.85 -18.07
C ILE A 63 -4.97 21.54 -19.27
N ARG A 64 -3.65 21.74 -19.26
CA ARG A 64 -2.92 22.38 -20.38
C ARG A 64 -2.87 21.50 -21.63
N ASN A 65 -2.73 20.19 -21.47
CA ASN A 65 -2.45 19.28 -22.59
C ASN A 65 -3.70 18.54 -23.12
N THR A 66 -4.89 18.81 -22.58
CA THR A 66 -6.12 18.12 -22.98
C THR A 66 -7.14 19.13 -23.48
N PHE A 67 -7.79 18.84 -24.61
CA PHE A 67 -8.95 19.62 -25.05
C PHE A 67 -10.12 19.36 -24.09
N LEU A 68 -10.42 20.33 -23.23
CA LEU A 68 -11.50 20.23 -22.25
C LEU A 68 -12.80 20.79 -22.84
N SER A 69 -13.89 20.04 -22.76
CA SER A 69 -15.22 20.57 -23.09
C SER A 69 -15.57 21.81 -22.24
N ARG A 70 -16.48 22.65 -22.75
CA ARG A 70 -16.95 23.87 -22.05
C ARG A 70 -17.42 23.57 -20.62
N PHE A 71 -18.10 22.45 -20.42
CA PHE A 71 -18.68 22.03 -19.14
C PHE A 71 -17.76 21.12 -18.32
N SER A 72 -16.51 20.93 -18.74
CA SER A 72 -15.57 20.06 -18.02
C SER A 72 -15.29 20.61 -16.63
N ARG A 73 -15.57 19.79 -15.60
CA ARG A 73 -15.26 20.11 -14.20
C ARG A 73 -13.77 20.38 -13.96
N ALA A 74 -12.89 19.83 -14.80
CA ALA A 74 -11.45 20.08 -14.71
C ALA A 74 -11.07 21.56 -14.86
N ARG A 75 -11.89 22.36 -15.56
CA ARG A 75 -11.69 23.81 -15.69
C ARG A 75 -11.87 24.56 -14.36
N LYS A 76 -12.58 23.96 -13.39
CA LYS A 76 -12.80 24.51 -12.05
C LYS A 76 -11.71 24.08 -11.04
N TRP A 77 -10.58 23.56 -11.52
CA TRP A 77 -9.50 23.14 -10.64
C TRP A 77 -8.84 24.35 -9.96
N VAL A 78 -8.86 24.33 -8.64
CA VAL A 78 -8.06 25.22 -7.78
C VAL A 78 -6.93 24.39 -7.17
N PRO A 79 -5.70 24.91 -7.06
CA PRO A 79 -4.60 24.19 -6.44
C PRO A 79 -4.98 23.64 -5.07
N LEU A 80 -4.74 22.34 -4.89
CA LEU A 80 -4.95 21.62 -3.66
C LEU A 80 -4.01 22.14 -2.57
N THR A 81 -4.52 22.35 -1.36
CA THR A 81 -3.73 22.72 -0.18
C THR A 81 -3.38 21.51 0.70
N ILE A 82 -2.45 21.69 1.63
CA ILE A 82 -2.12 20.67 2.65
C ILE A 82 -3.35 20.32 3.50
N ASN A 83 -4.12 21.32 3.91
CA ASN A 83 -5.32 21.11 4.73
C ASN A 83 -6.41 20.35 3.96
N GLU A 84 -6.63 20.69 2.69
CA GLU A 84 -7.54 19.92 1.85
C GLU A 84 -7.03 18.48 1.63
N MET A 85 -5.73 18.24 1.46
CA MET A 85 -5.22 16.87 1.34
C MET A 85 -5.43 16.07 2.64
N LYS A 86 -5.22 16.68 3.82
CA LYS A 86 -5.57 16.05 5.11
C LYS A 86 -7.05 15.71 5.19
N GLY A 87 -7.92 16.65 4.80
CA GLY A 87 -9.36 16.43 4.73
C GLY A 87 -9.75 15.32 3.74
N PHE A 88 -9.08 15.27 2.58
CA PHE A 88 -9.31 14.25 1.56
C PHE A 88 -8.96 12.85 2.10
N LEU A 89 -7.82 12.71 2.78
CA LEU A 89 -7.43 11.47 3.45
C LEU A 89 -8.43 11.09 4.54
N ALA A 90 -8.89 12.04 5.35
CA ALA A 90 -9.92 11.78 6.37
C ALA A 90 -11.23 11.28 5.75
N VAL A 91 -11.65 11.84 4.62
CA VAL A 91 -12.82 11.35 3.87
C VAL A 91 -12.59 9.93 3.38
N ILE A 92 -11.44 9.63 2.77
CA ILE A 92 -11.12 8.26 2.28
C ILE A 92 -11.12 7.24 3.43
N LEU A 93 -10.55 7.59 4.59
CA LEU A 93 -10.59 6.73 5.78
C LEU A 93 -12.03 6.49 6.25
N ASN A 94 -12.84 7.54 6.32
CA ASN A 94 -14.23 7.42 6.76
C ASN A 94 -15.11 6.65 5.77
N MET A 95 -14.83 6.71 4.46
CA MET A 95 -15.47 5.85 3.44
C MET A 95 -15.16 4.35 3.65
N GLY A 96 -14.05 4.03 4.33
CA GLY A 96 -13.73 2.66 4.71
C GLY A 96 -14.65 2.10 5.81
N ILE A 97 -15.12 2.99 6.69
CA ILE A 97 -16.01 2.70 7.84
C ILE A 97 -17.47 2.77 7.38
N VAL A 98 -17.90 3.92 6.85
CA VAL A 98 -19.25 4.16 6.36
C VAL A 98 -19.26 3.88 4.86
N ARG A 99 -19.59 2.65 4.47
CA ARG A 99 -19.59 2.26 3.05
C ARG A 99 -20.92 2.62 2.37
N LYS A 100 -20.86 3.42 1.30
CA LYS A 100 -21.96 3.63 0.35
C LYS A 100 -21.68 2.91 -0.97
N PRO A 101 -22.71 2.44 -1.70
CA PRO A 101 -22.56 1.77 -2.99
C PRO A 101 -21.72 2.54 -4.01
N THR A 102 -21.85 3.87 -4.09
CA THR A 102 -21.10 4.70 -5.03
C THR A 102 -20.54 5.98 -4.42
N ILE A 103 -19.47 6.54 -5.01
CA ILE A 103 -18.86 7.80 -4.54
C ILE A 103 -19.86 8.97 -4.49
N PRO A 104 -20.75 9.19 -5.49
CA PRO A 104 -21.73 10.26 -5.41
C PRO A 104 -22.70 10.17 -4.22
N GLU A 105 -23.01 8.96 -3.73
CA GLU A 105 -24.01 8.75 -2.69
C GLU A 105 -23.63 9.30 -1.32
N TYR A 106 -22.33 9.47 -1.05
CA TYR A 106 -21.86 10.16 0.15
C TYR A 106 -22.33 11.62 0.23
N TRP A 107 -22.75 12.20 -0.90
CA TRP A 107 -23.33 13.53 -1.01
C TRP A 107 -24.80 13.50 -1.49
N ASN A 108 -25.48 12.35 -1.42
CA ASN A 108 -26.90 12.25 -1.76
C ASN A 108 -27.75 12.97 -0.71
N LYS A 109 -28.72 13.77 -1.18
CA LYS A 109 -29.69 14.51 -0.36
C LYS A 109 -31.13 14.07 -0.54
N SER A 110 -31.40 13.07 -1.38
CA SER A 110 -32.77 12.71 -1.77
C SER A 110 -33.59 12.11 -0.63
N HIS A 111 -32.96 11.46 0.35
CA HIS A 111 -33.66 10.85 1.50
C HIS A 111 -32.88 11.09 2.79
N ASP A 112 -33.60 11.49 3.85
CA ASP A 112 -33.01 11.76 5.17
C ASP A 112 -32.27 10.56 5.76
N SER A 113 -32.81 9.35 5.54
CA SER A 113 -32.19 8.09 5.97
C SER A 113 -30.83 7.82 5.32
N GLN A 114 -30.51 8.48 4.20
CA GLN A 114 -29.25 8.33 3.48
C GLN A 114 -28.27 9.49 3.70
N LEU A 115 -28.71 10.57 4.37
CA LEU A 115 -27.93 11.78 4.56
C LEU A 115 -26.65 11.49 5.34
N SER A 116 -25.52 11.84 4.73
CA SER A 116 -24.20 11.71 5.35
C SER A 116 -23.59 13.10 5.57
N ARG A 117 -24.16 13.86 6.53
CA ARG A 117 -23.89 15.29 6.74
C ARG A 117 -22.40 15.62 6.89
N TRP A 118 -21.63 14.75 7.52
CA TRP A 118 -20.19 14.95 7.72
C TRP A 118 -19.42 15.06 6.38
N PHE A 119 -19.68 14.18 5.41
CA PHE A 119 -19.01 14.23 4.10
C PHE A 119 -19.32 15.53 3.34
N MET A 120 -20.56 16.00 3.45
CA MET A 120 -21.01 17.25 2.82
C MET A 120 -20.37 18.50 3.45
N LYS A 121 -20.12 18.47 4.77
CA LYS A 121 -19.40 19.54 5.47
C LYS A 121 -17.90 19.57 5.10
N MET A 122 -17.30 18.41 4.86
CA MET A 122 -15.87 18.30 4.53
C MET A 122 -15.54 18.74 3.10
N PHE A 123 -16.34 18.33 2.12
CA PHE A 123 -16.15 18.70 0.71
C PHE A 123 -17.49 18.83 0.00
N SER A 124 -17.50 19.59 -1.10
CA SER A 124 -18.51 19.34 -2.13
C SER A 124 -18.18 18.06 -2.91
N ARG A 125 -19.20 17.33 -3.37
CA ARG A 125 -19.05 16.14 -4.23
C ARG A 125 -18.09 16.38 -5.39
N ASN A 126 -18.25 17.53 -6.06
CA ASN A 126 -17.45 17.89 -7.22
C ASN A 126 -15.97 18.15 -6.86
N ARG A 127 -15.69 18.81 -5.75
CA ARG A 127 -14.30 19.03 -5.31
C ARG A 127 -13.64 17.71 -4.94
N PHE A 128 -14.31 16.85 -4.16
CA PHE A 128 -13.78 15.54 -3.80
C PHE A 128 -13.45 14.68 -5.03
N GLN A 129 -14.40 14.56 -5.97
CA GLN A 129 -14.19 13.79 -7.20
C GLN A 129 -13.10 14.39 -8.11
N LEU A 130 -12.92 15.72 -8.12
CA LEU A 130 -11.82 16.36 -8.84
C LEU A 130 -10.46 16.05 -8.21
N ILE A 131 -10.36 16.10 -6.88
CA ILE A 131 -9.14 15.71 -6.16
C ILE A 131 -8.84 14.23 -6.44
N LEU A 132 -9.84 13.36 -6.33
CA LEU A 132 -9.70 11.93 -6.64
C LEU A 132 -9.23 11.69 -8.08
N LYS A 133 -9.78 12.43 -9.06
CA LYS A 133 -9.36 12.33 -10.47
C LYS A 133 -7.89 12.71 -10.67
N PHE A 134 -7.41 13.72 -9.96
CA PHE A 134 -6.06 14.25 -10.15
C PHE A 134 -5.02 13.73 -9.16
N PHE A 135 -5.41 12.97 -8.15
CA PHE A 135 -4.51 12.41 -7.14
C PHE A 135 -3.31 11.71 -7.78
N HIS A 136 -2.10 12.21 -7.50
CA HIS A 136 -0.84 11.70 -8.05
C HIS A 136 0.26 11.70 -6.98
N LEU A 137 1.12 10.69 -7.05
CA LEU A 137 2.25 10.51 -6.13
C LEU A 137 3.61 10.78 -6.78
N VAL A 138 3.66 10.89 -8.12
CA VAL A 138 4.90 11.03 -8.86
C VAL A 138 4.68 11.91 -10.09
N ASP A 139 5.76 12.57 -10.54
CA ASP A 139 5.76 13.27 -11.82
C ASP A 139 5.85 12.25 -12.96
N ASN A 140 4.83 12.19 -13.80
CA ASN A 140 4.77 11.27 -14.93
C ASN A 140 5.95 11.46 -15.91
N LYS A 141 6.56 12.64 -15.98
CA LYS A 141 7.74 12.89 -16.83
C LYS A 141 8.98 12.12 -16.36
N LYS A 142 9.03 11.73 -15.08
CA LYS A 142 10.12 10.95 -14.50
C LYS A 142 9.93 9.45 -14.67
N ILE A 143 8.77 9.01 -15.18
CA ILE A 143 8.51 7.58 -15.41
C ILE A 143 9.05 7.23 -16.79
N PRO A 144 9.99 6.28 -16.90
CA PRO A 144 10.48 5.82 -18.20
C PRO A 144 9.33 5.33 -19.10
N ASN A 145 9.54 5.38 -20.42
CA ASN A 145 8.60 4.77 -21.37
C ASN A 145 8.48 3.26 -21.09
N ARG A 146 7.29 2.68 -21.29
CA ARG A 146 7.01 1.24 -21.08
C ARG A 146 7.98 0.29 -21.77
N ASN A 147 8.57 0.69 -22.89
CA ASN A 147 9.53 -0.12 -23.64
C ASN A 147 10.97 0.01 -23.11
N SER A 148 11.23 0.93 -22.19
CA SER A 148 12.54 1.10 -21.57
C SER A 148 12.86 -0.06 -20.63
N PRO A 149 14.11 -0.56 -20.60
CA PRO A 149 14.53 -1.56 -19.60
C PRO A 149 14.41 -1.05 -18.16
N ASN A 150 14.40 0.28 -17.97
CA ASN A 150 14.25 0.92 -16.66
C ASN A 150 12.79 1.14 -16.25
N TYR A 151 11.82 0.79 -17.11
CA TYR A 151 10.41 0.93 -16.78
C TYR A 151 9.99 -0.02 -15.67
N ARG A 152 9.21 0.51 -14.72
CA ARG A 152 8.60 -0.30 -13.67
C ARG A 152 7.10 -0.07 -13.57
N PRO A 153 6.27 -1.13 -13.57
CA PRO A 153 4.82 -1.01 -13.43
C PRO A 153 4.33 -0.32 -12.16
N ASP A 154 5.09 -0.42 -11.07
CA ASP A 154 4.79 0.19 -9.77
C ASP A 154 5.19 1.66 -9.65
N SER A 155 5.83 2.26 -10.66
CA SER A 155 6.43 3.61 -10.57
C SER A 155 5.49 4.68 -10.01
N LYS A 156 4.17 4.57 -10.27
CA LYS A 156 3.16 5.52 -9.79
C LYS A 156 2.81 5.39 -8.31
N ILE A 157 3.01 4.22 -7.70
CA ILE A 157 2.68 3.94 -6.29
C ILE A 157 3.93 3.72 -5.43
N ARG A 158 5.07 3.44 -6.08
CA ARG A 158 6.36 3.16 -5.44
C ARG A 158 6.78 4.23 -4.42
N PRO A 159 6.66 5.55 -4.66
CA PRO A 159 7.03 6.54 -3.64
C PRO A 159 6.31 6.35 -2.30
N LEU A 160 5.04 5.92 -2.34
CA LEU A 160 4.25 5.66 -1.14
C LEU A 160 4.64 4.35 -0.46
N ILE A 161 4.92 3.29 -1.23
CA ILE A 161 5.40 2.00 -0.70
C ILE A 161 6.78 2.17 -0.05
N ASP A 162 7.70 2.83 -0.74
CA ASP A 162 9.05 3.09 -0.24
C ASP A 162 9.00 3.96 1.02
N HIS A 163 8.08 4.94 1.08
CA HIS A 163 7.82 5.72 2.29
C HIS A 163 7.28 4.87 3.44
N PHE A 164 6.26 4.06 3.18
CA PHE A 164 5.68 3.17 4.18
C PHE A 164 6.76 2.24 4.77
N ASN A 165 7.55 1.56 3.94
CA ASN A 165 8.59 0.64 4.40
C ASN A 165 9.65 1.34 5.28
N ARG A 166 10.06 2.56 4.92
CA ARG A 166 10.98 3.36 5.75
C ARG A 166 10.38 3.71 7.11
N VAL A 167 9.15 4.19 7.13
CA VAL A 167 8.45 4.55 8.38
C VAL A 167 8.24 3.31 9.24
N ALA A 168 7.74 2.22 8.64
CA ALA A 168 7.38 1.01 9.36
C ALA A 168 8.57 0.40 10.12
N THR A 169 9.74 0.37 9.48
CA THR A 169 10.98 -0.15 10.08
C THR A 169 11.65 0.83 11.06
N TYR A 170 11.44 2.13 10.87
CA TYR A 170 11.97 3.16 11.76
C TYR A 170 11.27 3.18 13.13
N PHE A 171 9.93 3.06 13.14
CA PHE A 171 9.14 3.20 14.37
C PHE A 171 8.89 1.89 15.13
N TYR A 172 9.27 0.75 14.57
CA TYR A 172 8.98 -0.55 15.19
C TYR A 172 10.03 -1.60 14.82
N THR A 173 10.38 -2.46 15.78
CA THR A 173 11.13 -3.70 15.53
C THR A 173 10.19 -4.87 15.79
N PRO A 174 9.99 -5.77 14.82
CA PRO A 174 9.23 -6.99 15.06
C PRO A 174 9.82 -7.85 16.17
N ASP A 175 8.96 -8.54 16.90
CA ASP A 175 9.31 -9.64 17.79
C ASP A 175 9.81 -10.87 17.02
N ARG A 176 10.35 -11.86 17.75
CA ARG A 176 11.02 -13.05 17.21
C ARG A 176 10.20 -13.79 16.17
N ASN A 177 8.89 -13.89 16.35
CA ASN A 177 7.99 -14.60 15.44
C ASN A 177 7.40 -13.64 14.41
N ILE A 178 7.73 -13.87 13.14
CA ILE A 178 7.29 -13.09 11.99
C ILE A 178 6.65 -14.00 10.95
N CYS A 179 5.74 -13.45 10.17
CA CYS A 179 5.13 -14.13 9.04
C CYS A 179 5.42 -13.45 7.70
N VAL A 180 5.52 -14.27 6.66
CA VAL A 180 5.56 -13.82 5.26
C VAL A 180 4.36 -14.42 4.54
N ASP A 181 3.55 -13.56 3.94
CA ASP A 181 2.36 -13.95 3.21
C ASP A 181 2.04 -12.94 2.09
N GLU A 182 1.00 -13.21 1.31
CA GLU A 182 0.47 -12.36 0.26
C GLU A 182 -0.78 -11.56 0.69
N SER A 183 -0.79 -10.27 0.35
CA SER A 183 -1.97 -9.42 0.43
C SER A 183 -2.44 -9.03 -0.97
N LEU A 184 -3.75 -9.12 -1.21
CA LEU A 184 -4.33 -9.05 -2.54
C LEU A 184 -5.38 -7.93 -2.64
N ILE A 185 -5.07 -6.89 -3.42
CA ILE A 185 -5.97 -5.76 -3.65
C ILE A 185 -6.75 -5.99 -4.95
N GLY A 186 -8.06 -6.19 -4.84
CA GLY A 186 -8.95 -6.36 -6.00
C GLY A 186 -9.01 -5.12 -6.87
N THR A 187 -8.83 -5.28 -8.18
CA THR A 187 -8.96 -4.17 -9.14
C THR A 187 -9.30 -4.67 -10.53
N ARG A 188 -10.00 -3.83 -11.29
CA ARG A 188 -10.22 -4.01 -12.75
C ARG A 188 -9.36 -3.04 -13.58
N GLY A 189 -8.43 -2.34 -12.94
CA GLY A 189 -7.52 -1.41 -13.60
C GLY A 189 -6.57 -2.13 -14.56
N ARG A 190 -6.32 -1.51 -15.72
CA ARG A 190 -5.34 -2.01 -16.69
C ARG A 190 -3.92 -1.73 -16.20
N THR A 191 -3.25 -2.75 -15.68
CA THR A 191 -1.86 -2.66 -15.21
C THR A 191 -1.11 -3.97 -15.45
N ALA A 192 0.20 -3.89 -15.67
CA ALA A 192 1.05 -5.07 -15.78
C ALA A 192 1.23 -5.81 -14.44
N MET A 193 0.88 -5.17 -13.32
CA MET A 193 0.90 -5.79 -11.98
C MET A 193 -0.31 -6.70 -11.73
N LEU A 194 -1.27 -6.76 -12.67
CA LEU A 194 -2.52 -7.49 -12.49
C LEU A 194 -2.26 -9.00 -12.50
N GLN A 195 -2.81 -9.70 -11.53
CA GLN A 195 -2.79 -11.15 -11.41
C GLN A 195 -4.22 -11.69 -11.50
N TYR A 196 -4.36 -12.81 -12.21
CA TYR A 196 -5.60 -13.55 -12.31
C TYR A 196 -5.52 -14.77 -11.38
N ILE A 197 -6.38 -14.80 -10.36
CA ILE A 197 -6.45 -15.88 -9.37
C ILE A 197 -7.90 -16.40 -9.39
N PRO A 198 -8.20 -17.48 -10.15
CA PRO A 198 -9.56 -17.97 -10.35
C PRO A 198 -10.29 -18.35 -9.06
N SER A 199 -9.55 -18.84 -8.06
CA SER A 199 -10.06 -19.36 -6.80
C SER A 199 -10.53 -18.28 -5.81
N LYS A 200 -10.32 -17.00 -6.09
CA LYS A 200 -10.68 -15.88 -5.18
C LYS A 200 -11.87 -15.09 -5.74
N ALA A 201 -12.74 -14.60 -4.85
CA ALA A 201 -13.99 -13.89 -5.20
C ALA A 201 -13.79 -12.74 -6.21
N ALA A 202 -12.86 -11.81 -5.95
CA ALA A 202 -12.32 -10.95 -7.00
C ALA A 202 -11.19 -11.69 -7.72
N LYS A 203 -11.36 -11.99 -9.00
CA LYS A 203 -10.38 -12.78 -9.76
C LYS A 203 -9.16 -11.96 -10.21
N PHE A 204 -9.31 -10.65 -10.40
CA PHE A 204 -8.26 -9.73 -10.87
C PHE A 204 -7.75 -8.85 -9.74
N ARG A 205 -6.44 -8.91 -9.46
CA ARG A 205 -5.85 -8.28 -8.26
C ARG A 205 -4.43 -7.76 -8.49
N VAL A 206 -4.02 -6.79 -7.68
CA VAL A 206 -2.61 -6.46 -7.47
C VAL A 206 -2.14 -7.19 -6.21
N LYS A 207 -1.02 -7.89 -6.31
CA LYS A 207 -0.45 -8.66 -5.21
C LYS A 207 0.69 -7.91 -4.52
N PHE A 208 0.71 -7.96 -3.20
CA PHE A 208 1.81 -7.53 -2.35
C PHE A 208 2.33 -8.72 -1.55
N TRP A 209 3.64 -8.84 -1.47
CA TRP A 209 4.29 -9.65 -0.44
C TRP A 209 4.41 -8.83 0.83
N VAL A 210 4.01 -9.41 1.94
CA VAL A 210 3.90 -8.75 3.24
C VAL A 210 4.76 -9.49 4.25
N LEU A 211 5.61 -8.75 4.96
CA LEU A 211 6.28 -9.22 6.16
C LEU A 211 5.58 -8.57 7.36
N ALA A 212 5.06 -9.37 8.27
CA ALA A 212 4.39 -8.89 9.47
C ALA A 212 4.85 -9.62 10.73
N GLU A 213 4.71 -8.97 11.89
CA GLU A 213 4.91 -9.62 13.19
C GLU A 213 3.70 -10.50 13.53
N SER A 214 3.94 -11.74 13.94
CA SER A 214 2.88 -12.73 14.18
C SER A 214 1.99 -12.37 15.36
N THR A 215 2.53 -11.72 16.40
CA THR A 215 1.80 -11.42 17.64
C THR A 215 0.83 -10.25 17.48
N THR A 216 1.28 -9.14 16.90
CA THR A 216 0.48 -7.91 16.78
C THR A 216 -0.16 -7.71 15.41
N GLY A 217 0.27 -8.45 14.40
CA GLY A 217 -0.10 -8.19 12.99
C GLY A 217 0.55 -6.94 12.40
N TYR A 218 1.55 -6.35 13.08
CA TYR A 218 2.23 -5.16 12.58
C TYR A 218 2.96 -5.46 11.26
N VAL A 219 2.62 -4.72 10.22
CA VAL A 219 3.25 -4.87 8.90
C VAL A 219 4.57 -4.10 8.88
N ALA A 220 5.68 -4.84 8.85
CA ALA A 220 7.02 -4.27 8.82
C ALA A 220 7.50 -3.93 7.40
N HIS A 221 7.03 -4.65 6.37
CA HIS A 221 7.44 -4.37 4.99
C HIS A 221 6.44 -4.87 3.95
N LEU A 222 6.29 -4.10 2.88
CA LEU A 222 5.48 -4.40 1.71
C LEU A 222 6.34 -4.43 0.44
N LYS A 223 6.12 -5.40 -0.43
CA LYS A 223 6.73 -5.46 -1.76
C LYS A 223 5.68 -5.78 -2.80
N CYS A 224 5.43 -4.86 -3.72
CA CYS A 224 4.51 -5.10 -4.83
C CYS A 224 5.07 -6.17 -5.76
N TYR A 225 4.24 -7.15 -6.13
CA TYR A 225 4.55 -8.08 -7.20
C TYR A 225 4.25 -7.40 -8.55
N LEU A 226 5.21 -7.45 -9.46
CA LEU A 226 5.16 -6.70 -10.72
C LEU A 226 4.79 -7.56 -11.94
N GLY A 227 4.51 -8.85 -11.71
CA GLY A 227 4.33 -9.85 -12.76
C GLY A 227 5.64 -10.52 -13.17
N LYS A 228 5.52 -11.65 -13.88
CA LYS A 228 6.65 -12.50 -14.28
C LYS A 228 7.71 -11.74 -15.09
N LYS A 229 7.28 -10.95 -16.07
CA LYS A 229 8.17 -10.15 -16.95
C LYS A 229 9.08 -9.17 -16.18
N PHE A 230 8.63 -8.69 -15.02
CA PHE A 230 9.34 -7.66 -14.24
C PHE A 230 9.97 -8.23 -12.97
N THR A 231 9.91 -9.55 -12.78
CA THR A 231 10.57 -10.24 -11.68
C THR A 231 11.92 -10.73 -12.19
N PRO A 232 13.05 -10.31 -11.59
CA PRO A 232 14.37 -10.76 -12.01
C PRO A 232 14.47 -12.29 -11.98
N THR A 233 15.15 -12.86 -12.96
CA THR A 233 15.53 -14.27 -12.92
C THR A 233 16.54 -14.47 -11.80
N SER A 234 16.28 -15.43 -10.93
CA SER A 234 17.13 -15.82 -9.82
C SER A 234 17.34 -17.33 -9.89
N ASN A 235 18.48 -17.82 -9.40
CA ASN A 235 18.71 -19.26 -9.22
C ASN A 235 17.86 -19.84 -8.08
N LEU A 236 17.29 -18.97 -7.24
CA LEU A 236 16.36 -19.34 -6.19
C LEU A 236 14.92 -19.32 -6.68
N LEU A 237 14.10 -20.22 -6.14
CA LEU A 237 12.65 -20.19 -6.32
C LEU A 237 12.06 -18.87 -5.77
N GLN A 238 10.97 -18.41 -6.38
CA GLN A 238 10.38 -17.10 -6.10
C GLN A 238 10.00 -16.93 -4.63
N GLY A 239 9.44 -17.96 -4.00
CA GLY A 239 9.06 -17.93 -2.58
C GLY A 239 10.25 -17.62 -1.68
N THR A 240 11.32 -18.42 -1.81
CA THR A 240 12.57 -18.28 -1.08
C THR A 240 13.23 -16.92 -1.30
N GLU A 241 13.28 -16.46 -2.55
CA GLU A 241 13.85 -15.14 -2.87
C GLU A 241 13.05 -13.99 -2.25
N VAL A 242 11.71 -14.08 -2.22
CA VAL A 242 10.85 -13.08 -1.59
C VAL A 242 11.13 -13.01 -0.09
N VAL A 243 11.16 -14.16 0.60
CA VAL A 243 11.44 -14.22 2.04
C VAL A 243 12.80 -13.59 2.35
N LEU A 244 13.87 -14.03 1.68
CA LEU A 244 15.22 -13.51 1.91
C LEU A 244 15.31 -11.99 1.66
N ARG A 245 14.66 -11.49 0.60
CA ARG A 245 14.65 -10.05 0.31
C ARG A 245 13.89 -9.24 1.35
N LEU A 246 12.75 -9.73 1.83
CA LEU A 246 11.97 -9.04 2.86
C LEU A 246 12.76 -8.97 4.18
N LEU A 247 13.38 -10.08 4.59
CA LEU A 247 14.24 -10.14 5.78
C LEU A 247 15.46 -9.23 5.66
N LYS A 248 16.12 -9.25 4.48
CA LYS A 248 17.29 -8.39 4.20
C LYS A 248 16.92 -6.91 4.30
N ASN A 249 15.82 -6.51 3.66
CA ASN A 249 15.38 -5.10 3.65
C ASN A 249 15.01 -4.58 5.04
N CYS A 250 14.60 -5.47 5.95
CA CYS A 250 14.25 -5.12 7.32
C CYS A 250 15.41 -5.34 8.31
N ASN A 251 16.59 -5.72 7.83
CA ASN A 251 17.74 -6.08 8.66
C ASN A 251 17.41 -7.15 9.72
N LEU A 252 16.74 -8.23 9.31
CA LEU A 252 16.31 -9.34 10.19
C LEU A 252 17.13 -10.62 10.00
N LEU A 253 17.98 -10.68 8.97
CA LEU A 253 18.83 -11.83 8.71
C LEU A 253 19.83 -12.04 9.86
N GLN A 254 20.09 -13.32 10.18
CA GLN A 254 21.08 -13.74 11.18
C GLN A 254 20.83 -13.23 12.61
N LYS A 255 19.57 -12.90 12.95
CA LYS A 255 19.18 -12.39 14.28
C LYS A 255 18.28 -13.34 15.09
N GLY A 256 18.14 -14.59 14.66
CA GLY A 256 17.33 -15.60 15.37
C GLY A 256 15.81 -15.43 15.22
N TYR A 257 15.33 -14.73 14.18
CA TYR A 257 13.90 -14.65 13.86
C TYR A 257 13.36 -16.00 13.38
N HIS A 258 12.13 -16.32 13.78
CA HIS A 258 11.36 -17.44 13.28
C HIS A 258 10.40 -16.94 12.21
N VAL A 259 10.50 -17.52 11.01
CA VAL A 259 9.66 -17.15 9.87
C VAL A 259 8.58 -18.20 9.67
N VAL A 260 7.33 -17.79 9.82
CA VAL A 260 6.16 -18.61 9.50
C VAL A 260 5.64 -18.21 8.13
N CYS A 261 5.49 -19.16 7.22
CA CYS A 261 4.99 -18.92 5.88
C CYS A 261 4.29 -20.16 5.33
N ASP A 262 3.50 -19.97 4.28
CA ASP A 262 2.83 -21.08 3.59
C ASP A 262 3.82 -21.95 2.77
N SER A 263 3.30 -23.03 2.20
CA SER A 263 4.08 -23.96 1.36
C SER A 263 4.62 -23.34 0.07
N PHE A 264 4.06 -22.23 -0.42
CA PHE A 264 4.59 -21.54 -1.59
C PHE A 264 5.96 -20.90 -1.28
N PHE A 265 6.20 -20.50 -0.03
CA PHE A 265 7.47 -19.90 0.39
C PHE A 265 8.54 -20.92 0.83
N LEU A 266 8.15 -22.17 1.12
CA LEU A 266 9.02 -23.23 1.65
C LEU A 266 9.56 -24.18 0.57
N GLN A 267 9.74 -23.68 -0.66
CA GLN A 267 10.26 -24.49 -1.75
C GLN A 267 11.80 -24.41 -1.75
N PHE A 268 12.43 -25.51 -1.33
CA PHE A 268 13.88 -25.70 -1.31
C PHE A 268 14.32 -26.50 -2.55
#